data_AF-V8AP38-F1
#
_entry.id   AF-V8AP38-F1
#
_cell.length_a   1.000
_cell.length_b   1.000
_cell.length_c   1.000
_cell.angle_alpha   90.00
_cell.angle_beta   90.00
_cell.angle_gamma   90.00
#
_symmetry.space_group_name_H-M   'P 1'
#
loop_
_entity.id
_entity.type
_entity.pdbx_description
1 polymer ?
#
loop_
_entity_poly.entity_id
_entity_poly.type
_entity_poly.pdbx_seq_one_letter_code
_entity_poly.pdbx_strand_id
1 'polypeptide(L)'
;YTSTPTETMLTIAAHYKIEQFIGEGGGIGADWNGALSFVQTKYATIAHQDDTYQPDYGSRVIQTFQSKEDLNIVFSDYYETDENNQLRPISQERQQWKKIISSTRLLFVLTKILPI
;
A
#
# COMPACT_ATOMS: atom_id res chain seq x y z
N TYR A 1 9.71 2.95 -6.50
CA TYR A 1 10.03 2.19 -7.73
C TYR A 1 8.85 2.32 -8.69
N THR A 2 9.11 2.45 -9.99
CA THR A 2 8.07 2.34 -11.03
C THR A 2 8.66 1.76 -12.31
N SER A 3 7.90 0.91 -12.99
CA SER A 3 8.19 0.43 -14.35
C SER A 3 7.50 1.29 -15.43
N THR A 4 6.61 2.19 -15.01
CA THR A 4 5.84 3.09 -15.87
C THR A 4 5.98 4.54 -15.36
N PRO A 5 7.17 5.16 -15.47
CA PRO A 5 7.39 6.52 -14.98
C PRO A 5 6.58 7.55 -15.79
N THR A 6 6.07 8.57 -15.09
CA THR A 6 5.42 9.74 -15.71
C THR A 6 6.09 11.02 -15.23
N GLU A 7 6.08 12.08 -16.03
CA GLU A 7 6.66 13.38 -15.66
C GLU A 7 6.08 13.92 -14.35
N THR A 8 4.77 13.76 -14.13
CA THR A 8 4.09 14.15 -12.90
C THR A 8 4.65 13.42 -11.68
N MET A 9 4.84 12.09 -11.77
CA MET A 9 5.45 11.31 -10.68
C MET A 9 6.86 11.79 -10.38
N LEU A 10 7.67 11.98 -11.42
CA LEU A 10 9.06 12.43 -11.29
C LEU A 10 9.15 13.79 -10.60
N THR A 11 8.27 14.72 -11.00
CA THR A 11 8.21 16.09 -10.47
C THR A 11 7.75 16.13 -9.03
N ILE A 12 6.69 15.40 -8.67
CA ILE A 12 6.17 15.34 -7.29
C ILE A 12 7.20 14.72 -6.36
N ALA A 13 7.82 13.61 -6.75
CA ALA A 13 8.85 12.97 -5.93
C ALA A 13 10.07 13.89 -5.74
N ALA A 14 10.50 14.63 -6.77
CA ALA A 14 11.55 15.63 -6.64
C ALA A 14 11.16 16.76 -5.66
N HIS A 15 9.92 17.27 -5.74
CA HIS A 15 9.41 18.31 -4.83
C HIS A 15 9.47 17.89 -3.36
N TYR A 16 9.07 16.65 -3.06
CA TYR A 16 9.09 16.09 -1.70
C TYR A 16 10.42 15.42 -1.32
N LYS A 17 11.44 15.48 -2.20
CA LYS A 17 12.76 14.84 -2.00
C LYS A 17 12.65 13.33 -1.73
N ILE A 18 11.71 12.67 -2.39
CA ILE A 18 11.52 11.23 -2.35
C ILE A 18 12.47 10.59 -3.36
N GLU A 19 13.24 9.59 -2.92
CA GLU A 19 14.13 8.84 -3.80
C GLU A 19 13.33 8.00 -4.81
N GLN A 20 13.83 7.97 -6.05
CA GLN A 20 13.13 7.34 -7.16
C GLN A 20 13.97 6.23 -7.76
N PHE A 21 13.31 5.11 -8.02
CA PHE A 21 13.90 3.95 -8.67
C PHE A 21 13.03 3.60 -9.89
N ILE A 22 13.66 3.38 -11.04
CA ILE A 22 12.99 3.01 -12.28
C ILE A 22 13.51 1.64 -12.71
N GLY A 23 12.61 0.73 -13.06
CA GLY A 23 12.95 -0.61 -13.53
C GLY A 23 12.29 -0.96 -14.85
N GLU A 24 12.65 -2.11 -15.42
CA GLU A 24 12.13 -2.59 -16.71
C GLU A 24 10.67 -3.08 -16.64
N GLY A 25 10.19 -3.42 -15.44
CA GLY A 25 8.88 -4.03 -15.25
C GLY A 25 8.91 -5.57 -15.20
N GLY A 26 7.78 -6.16 -14.85
CA GLY A 26 7.62 -7.62 -14.83
C GLY A 26 6.26 -8.10 -14.34
N GLY A 27 5.26 -7.20 -14.35
CA GLY A 27 3.98 -7.39 -13.68
C GLY A 27 4.00 -6.94 -12.22
N ILE A 28 2.80 -6.85 -11.62
CA ILE A 28 2.60 -6.20 -10.31
C ILE A 28 3.46 -6.79 -9.20
N GLY A 29 3.60 -8.11 -9.13
CA GLY A 29 4.40 -8.77 -8.09
C GLY A 29 5.90 -8.56 -8.25
N ALA A 30 6.41 -8.56 -9.48
CA ALA A 30 7.82 -8.28 -9.75
C ALA A 30 8.16 -6.82 -9.39
N ASP A 31 7.27 -5.90 -9.73
CA ASP A 31 7.44 -4.47 -9.43
C ASP A 31 7.37 -4.18 -7.93
N TRP A 32 6.50 -4.85 -7.20
CA TRP A 32 6.47 -4.77 -5.73
C TRP A 32 7.72 -5.33 -5.08
N ASN A 33 8.23 -6.48 -5.56
CA ASN A 33 9.48 -7.04 -5.06
C ASN A 33 10.67 -6.14 -5.37
N GLY A 34 10.69 -5.54 -6.57
CA GLY A 34 11.67 -4.52 -6.95
C GLY A 34 11.59 -3.29 -6.05
N ALA A 35 10.39 -2.81 -5.73
CA ALA A 35 10.22 -1.70 -4.79
C ALA A 35 10.74 -2.03 -3.39
N LEU A 36 10.43 -3.22 -2.88
CA LEU A 36 10.82 -3.67 -1.54
C LEU A 36 12.32 -3.90 -1.40
N SER A 37 13.04 -4.23 -2.48
CA SER A 37 14.48 -4.48 -2.43
C SER A 37 15.33 -3.24 -2.08
N PHE A 38 14.78 -2.03 -2.25
CA PHE A 38 15.44 -0.77 -1.87
C PHE A 38 15.16 -0.35 -0.43
N VAL A 39 14.25 -1.02 0.28
CA VAL A 39 13.83 -0.60 1.62
C VAL A 39 14.87 -0.98 2.66
N GLN A 40 15.32 0.02 3.42
CA GLN A 40 16.31 -0.14 4.49
C GLN A 40 15.70 0.05 5.90
N THR A 41 14.42 0.40 5.97
CA THR A 41 13.70 0.64 7.22
C THR A 41 13.03 -0.62 7.73
N LYS A 42 12.78 -0.67 9.05
CA LYS A 42 12.10 -1.78 9.73
C LYS A 42 10.72 -2.10 9.16
N TYR A 43 10.00 -1.05 8.73
CA TYR A 43 8.66 -1.14 8.18
C TYR A 43 8.69 -0.60 6.74
N ALA A 44 7.96 -1.27 5.84
CA ALA A 44 7.79 -0.88 4.44
C ALA A 44 6.30 -0.87 4.11
N THR A 45 5.79 0.09 3.34
CA THR A 45 4.42 0.06 2.81
C THR A 45 4.44 0.10 1.29
N ILE A 46 3.51 -0.61 0.66
CA ILE A 46 3.28 -0.53 -0.78
C ILE A 46 2.10 0.39 -1.00
N ALA A 47 2.35 1.53 -1.67
CA ALA A 47 1.32 2.46 -2.12
C ALA A 47 1.10 2.30 -3.62
N HIS A 48 -0.16 2.18 -4.06
CA HIS A 48 -0.52 2.13 -5.47
C HIS A 48 -0.87 3.51 -6.01
N GLN A 49 -0.75 3.69 -7.33
CA GLN A 49 -0.86 5.01 -7.98
C GLN A 49 -2.27 5.61 -8.00
N ASP A 50 -3.31 4.81 -7.78
CA ASP A 50 -4.71 5.21 -7.75
C ASP A 50 -5.33 5.18 -6.33
N ASP A 51 -4.52 4.87 -5.31
CA ASP A 51 -4.98 4.84 -3.92
C ASP A 51 -4.93 6.23 -3.27
N THR A 52 -5.93 6.50 -2.42
CA THR A 52 -5.92 7.66 -1.52
C THR A 52 -5.91 7.17 -0.07
N TYR A 53 -4.99 7.71 0.73
CA TYR A 53 -4.84 7.34 2.14
C TYR A 53 -5.45 8.40 3.06
N GLN A 54 -6.09 7.94 4.14
CA GLN A 54 -6.54 8.83 5.21
C GLN A 54 -5.34 9.47 5.92
N PRO A 55 -5.44 10.72 6.43
CA PRO A 55 -4.32 11.42 7.05
C PRO A 55 -3.67 10.67 8.23
N ASP A 56 -4.44 9.83 8.92
CA ASP A 56 -4.01 9.05 10.09
C ASP A 56 -3.66 7.59 9.76
N TYR A 57 -3.69 7.19 8.48
CA TYR A 57 -3.42 5.81 8.06
C TYR A 57 -2.06 5.31 8.56
N GLY A 58 -0.97 6.04 8.24
CA GLY A 58 0.38 5.61 8.56
C GLY A 58 0.63 5.48 10.07
N SER A 59 0.12 6.44 10.86
CA SER A 59 0.29 6.42 12.32
C SER A 59 -0.46 5.26 12.96
N ARG A 60 -1.69 4.96 12.51
CA ARG A 60 -2.47 3.80 13.00
C ARG A 60 -1.82 2.47 12.68
N VAL A 61 -1.26 2.33 11.47
CA VAL A 61 -0.58 1.09 11.09
C VAL A 61 0.67 0.88 11.95
N ILE A 62 1.50 1.92 12.13
CA ILE A 62 2.70 1.84 12.97
C ILE A 62 2.33 1.51 14.43
N GLN A 63 1.30 2.16 14.99
CA GLN A 63 0.82 1.86 16.35
C GLN A 63 0.39 0.40 16.49
N THR A 64 -0.24 -0.17 15.45
CA THR A 64 -0.65 -1.57 15.46
C THR A 64 0.57 -2.49 15.48
N PHE A 65 1.59 -2.25 14.64
CA PHE A 65 2.86 -2.99 14.70
C PHE A 65 3.57 -2.87 16.04
N GLN A 66 3.46 -1.72 16.70
CA GLN A 66 4.08 -1.50 18.01
C GLN A 66 3.29 -2.14 19.15
N SER A 67 2.00 -2.44 18.96
CA SER A 67 1.16 -3.08 19.98
C SER A 67 1.50 -4.55 20.24
N LYS A 68 2.18 -5.21 19.28
CA LYS A 68 2.52 -6.64 19.32
C LYS A 68 3.80 -6.91 18.53
N GLU A 69 4.80 -7.51 19.15
CA GLU A 69 6.13 -7.69 18.55
C GLU A 69 6.19 -8.72 17.42
N ASP A 70 5.25 -9.65 17.39
CA ASP A 70 5.14 -10.81 16.49
C ASP A 70 4.34 -10.54 15.21
N LEU A 71 3.90 -9.29 15.01
CA LEU A 71 3.19 -8.90 13.78
C LEU A 71 4.17 -8.72 12.61
N ASN A 72 3.93 -9.49 11.56
CA ASN A 72 4.66 -9.39 10.30
C ASN A 72 3.89 -8.57 9.25
N ILE A 73 2.56 -8.56 9.32
CA ILE A 73 1.69 -7.86 8.36
C ILE A 73 0.55 -7.15 9.09
N VAL A 74 0.31 -5.88 8.73
CA VAL A 74 -0.87 -5.11 9.12
C VAL A 74 -1.49 -4.53 7.85
N PHE A 75 -2.81 -4.65 7.74
CA PHE A 75 -3.62 -4.12 6.65
C PHE A 75 -4.84 -3.37 7.21
N SER A 76 -5.38 -2.43 6.44
CA SER A 76 -6.64 -1.75 6.75
C SER A 76 -7.81 -2.31 5.92
N ASP A 77 -9.04 -1.90 6.23
CA ASP A 77 -10.11 -1.98 5.23
C ASP A 77 -9.90 -0.90 4.15
N TYR A 78 -10.64 -1.01 3.05
CA TYR A 78 -10.68 -0.02 1.98
C TYR A 78 -12.13 0.32 1.62
N TYR A 79 -12.29 1.46 0.96
CA TYR A 79 -13.53 1.84 0.28
C TYR A 79 -13.17 2.35 -1.11
N GLU A 80 -14.09 2.21 -2.04
CA GLU A 80 -13.92 2.68 -3.42
C GLU A 80 -14.52 4.07 -3.55
N THR A 81 -13.86 4.95 -4.29
CA THR A 81 -14.41 6.23 -4.72
C THR A 81 -14.53 6.28 -6.23
N ASP A 82 -15.43 7.12 -6.75
CA ASP A 82 -15.45 7.48 -8.17
C ASP A 82 -14.41 8.58 -8.49
N GLU A 83 -14.37 9.01 -9.75
CA GLU A 83 -13.46 10.09 -10.18
C GLU A 83 -13.73 11.45 -9.51
N ASN A 84 -14.87 11.61 -8.83
CA ASN A 84 -15.26 12.81 -8.09
C ASN A 84 -15.06 12.63 -6.57
N ASN A 85 -14.29 11.62 -6.16
CA ASN A 85 -14.06 11.24 -4.76
C ASN A 85 -15.33 10.89 -3.97
N GLN A 86 -16.43 10.52 -4.65
CA GLN A 86 -17.65 10.09 -3.99
C GLN A 86 -17.57 8.60 -3.66
N LEU A 87 -18.00 8.23 -2.44
CA LEU A 87 -18.02 6.84 -1.99
C LEU A 87 -18.90 5.99 -2.92
N ARG A 88 -18.31 4.94 -3.49
CA ARG A 88 -19.06 3.96 -4.26
C ARG A 88 -19.81 3.02 -3.31
N PRO A 89 -21.10 2.75 -3.56
CA PRO A 89 -21.82 1.75 -2.80
C PRO A 89 -21.13 0.40 -2.98
N ILE A 90 -20.80 -0.27 -1.87
CA ILE A 90 -20.29 -1.64 -1.92
C ILE A 90 -21.39 -2.51 -2.54
N SER A 91 -21.06 -3.25 -3.61
CA SER A 91 -22.03 -4.16 -4.25
C SER A 91 -22.62 -5.14 -3.23
N GLN A 92 -23.88 -5.53 -3.39
CA GLN A 92 -24.54 -6.46 -2.44
C GLN A 92 -23.77 -7.76 -2.27
N GLU A 93 -23.17 -8.28 -3.35
CA GLU A 93 -22.29 -9.43 -3.33
C GLU A 93 -21.04 -9.19 -2.46
N ARG A 94 -20.36 -8.04 -2.60
CA ARG A 94 -19.21 -7.69 -1.76
C ARG A 94 -19.60 -7.46 -0.30
N GLN A 95 -20.81 -6.97 -0.02
CA GLN A 95 -21.33 -6.91 1.35
C GLN A 95 -21.53 -8.30 1.96
N GLN A 96 -21.97 -9.28 1.16
CA GLN A 96 -22.07 -10.69 1.57
C GLN A 96 -20.67 -11.27 1.86
N TRP A 97 -19.69 -10.98 1.00
CA TRP A 97 -18.32 -11.45 1.17
C TRP A 97 -17.63 -10.81 2.37
N LYS A 98 -17.89 -9.53 2.69
CA LYS A 98 -17.40 -8.91 3.94
C LYS A 98 -17.95 -9.58 5.22
N LYS A 99 -19.15 -10.18 5.16
CA LYS A 99 -19.74 -10.92 6.30
C LYS A 99 -19.15 -12.32 6.46
N ILE A 100 -18.78 -12.97 5.35
CA ILE A 100 -18.23 -14.33 5.32
C ILE A 100 -16.72 -14.32 5.57
N ILE A 101 -16.01 -13.35 5.00
CA ILE A 101 -14.57 -13.20 5.06
C ILE A 101 -14.20 -12.20 6.16
N SER A 102 -14.51 -12.54 7.42
CA SER A 102 -14.02 -11.75 8.55
C SER A 102 -12.51 -11.91 8.78
N SER A 103 -11.83 -12.84 8.09
CA SER A 103 -10.43 -13.20 8.36
C SER A 103 -9.47 -13.28 7.17
N THR A 104 -9.89 -13.07 5.91
CA THR A 104 -8.97 -13.18 4.76
C THR A 104 -9.10 -12.00 3.81
N ARG A 105 -8.37 -10.92 4.10
CA ARG A 105 -8.48 -9.64 3.38
C ARG A 105 -7.39 -9.52 2.32
N LEU A 106 -7.82 -9.03 1.15
CA LEU A 106 -6.97 -8.76 -0.01
C LEU A 106 -5.95 -7.63 0.30
N LEU A 107 -4.85 -7.64 -0.44
CA LEU A 107 -3.49 -7.30 -0.03
C LEU A 107 -3.19 -5.79 0.02
N PHE A 108 -2.88 -5.27 1.22
CA PHE A 108 -1.95 -4.13 1.40
C PHE A 108 -1.02 -4.48 2.55
N VAL A 109 0.23 -4.82 2.21
CA VAL A 109 1.19 -5.36 3.16
C VAL A 109 2.12 -4.24 3.58
N LEU A 110 2.05 -3.88 4.85
CA LEU A 110 3.28 -3.51 5.53
C LEU A 110 3.98 -4.77 5.97
N THR A 111 5.24 -4.95 5.60
CA THR A 111 6.06 -6.09 6.03
C THR A 111 7.15 -5.60 6.98
N LYS A 112 7.33 -6.31 8.09
CA LYS A 112 8.49 -6.15 8.97
C LYS A 112 9.67 -6.79 8.26
N ILE A 113 10.62 -5.98 7.79
CA ILE A 113 11.87 -6.50 7.22
C ILE A 113 12.73 -6.96 8.40
N LEU A 114 12.83 -8.28 8.59
CA LEU A 114 13.76 -8.86 9.55
C LEU A 114 15.17 -8.71 8.98
N PRO A 115 16.16 -8.27 9.79
CA PRO A 115 17.56 -8.35 9.38
C PRO A 115 17.91 -9.83 9.13
N ILE A 116 18.60 -10.07 8.02
CA ILE A 116 19.18 -11.37 7.66
C ILE A 116 20.32 -11.69 8.62
#